data_AF-A0A3D5I2M4-F1
#
_entry.id   AF-A0A3D5I2M4-F1
#
_cell.length_a   1.000
_cell.length_b   1.000
_cell.length_c   1.000
_cell.angle_alpha   90.00
_cell.angle_beta   90.00
_cell.angle_gamma   90.00
#
_symmetry.space_group_name_H-M   'P 1'
#
loop_
_entity.id
_entity.type
_entity.pdbx_description
1 polymer ?
#
loop_
_entity_poly.entity_id
_entity_poly.type
_entity_poly.pdbx_seq_one_letter_code
_entity_poly.pdbx_strand_id
1 'polypeptide(L)'
;MQQRPVDELLGDEADLLLRTQPKVSRDRLHLPGPDVVSRMFESSDRSPQVLRSLQQLYGSGRLAHTGYLSILPVDQGIEHSAAHSFAPTPEYFDSEAIVELAVEAGCSAVASTLG
;
A
#
# COMPACT_ATOMS: atom_id res chain seq x y z
N MET A 1 -15.92 25.61 -8.40
CA MET A 1 -15.56 25.59 -6.97
C MET A 1 -14.47 26.61 -6.75
N GLN A 2 -14.61 27.55 -5.81
CA GLN A 2 -13.51 28.45 -5.45
C GLN A 2 -12.45 27.64 -4.68
N GLN A 3 -11.18 27.73 -5.08
CA GLN A 3 -10.08 27.10 -4.36
C GLN A 3 -9.79 27.92 -3.10
N ARG A 4 -9.93 27.29 -1.92
CA ARG A 4 -9.54 27.88 -0.64
C ARG A 4 -8.02 27.76 -0.46
N PRO A 5 -7.34 28.76 0.12
CA PRO A 5 -5.92 28.64 0.46
C PRO A 5 -5.69 27.48 1.44
N VAL A 6 -4.56 26.80 1.31
CA VAL A 6 -4.26 25.58 2.09
C VAL A 6 -4.26 25.84 3.60
N ASP A 7 -3.81 27.02 4.04
CA ASP A 7 -3.86 27.42 5.45
C ASP A 7 -5.28 27.41 6.03
N GLU A 8 -6.29 27.83 5.25
CA GLU A 8 -7.69 27.80 5.70
C GLU A 8 -8.29 26.39 5.75
N LEU A 9 -7.74 25.47 4.95
CA LEU A 9 -8.16 24.07 4.97
C LEU A 9 -7.57 23.34 6.18
N LEU A 10 -6.35 23.70 6.59
CA LEU A 10 -5.63 23.09 7.70
C LEU A 10 -5.99 23.72 9.06
N GLY A 11 -6.52 24.95 9.07
CA GLY A 11 -6.95 25.62 10.29
C GLY A 11 -5.82 25.71 11.33
N ASP A 12 -6.09 25.24 12.55
CA ASP A 12 -5.16 25.31 13.67
C ASP A 12 -3.87 24.48 13.47
N GLU A 13 -3.87 23.53 12.53
CA GLU A 13 -2.70 22.69 12.23
C GLU A 13 -1.75 23.34 11.20
N ALA A 14 -2.14 24.44 10.57
CA ALA A 14 -1.38 25.07 9.49
C ALA A 14 0.06 25.43 9.91
N ASP A 15 0.25 25.94 11.14
CA ASP A 15 1.57 26.26 11.68
C ASP A 15 2.45 25.02 11.84
N LEU A 16 1.86 23.92 12.32
CA LEU A 16 2.58 22.67 12.52
C LEU A 16 2.97 22.03 11.18
N LEU A 17 2.04 21.95 10.24
CA LEU A 17 2.21 21.19 9.01
C LEU A 17 2.98 21.95 7.92
N LEU A 18 2.86 23.27 7.85
CA LEU A 18 3.45 24.08 6.78
C LEU A 18 4.70 24.85 7.21
N ARG A 19 4.81 25.22 8.50
CA ARG A 19 5.81 26.20 8.96
C ARG A 19 6.83 25.62 9.94
N THR A 20 6.56 24.45 10.51
CA THR A 20 7.50 23.79 11.42
C THR A 20 8.57 23.03 10.65
N GLN A 21 9.84 23.32 10.93
CA GLN A 21 10.95 22.60 10.33
C GLN A 21 11.10 21.23 11.00
N PRO A 22 11.12 20.12 10.23
CA PRO A 22 11.26 18.79 10.80
C PRO A 22 12.64 18.60 11.44
N LYS A 23 12.68 17.92 12.58
CA LYS A 23 13.93 17.60 13.30
C LYS A 23 14.87 16.69 12.49
N VAL A 24 14.35 15.94 11.52
CA VAL A 24 15.10 15.05 10.65
C VAL A 24 15.05 15.61 9.24
N SER A 25 16.24 15.85 8.64
CA SER A 25 16.30 16.30 7.25
C SER A 25 15.74 15.25 6.30
N ARG A 26 15.11 15.71 5.21
CA ARG A 26 14.61 14.87 4.12
C ARG A 26 15.69 14.00 3.50
N ASP A 27 16.94 14.46 3.45
CA ASP A 27 18.07 13.72 2.86
C ASP A 27 18.43 12.45 3.66
N ARG A 28 17.97 12.37 4.91
CA ARG A 28 18.14 11.18 5.76
C ARG A 28 17.02 10.16 5.57
N LEU A 29 16.02 10.46 4.74
CA LEU A 29 14.86 9.60 4.52
C LEU A 29 15.01 8.76 3.25
N HIS A 30 14.63 7.51 3.37
CA HIS A 30 14.46 6.60 2.24
C HIS A 30 13.10 6.85 1.59
N LEU A 31 13.07 7.82 0.67
CA LEU A 31 11.83 8.19 0.00
C LEU A 31 11.38 7.11 -1.00
N PRO A 32 10.07 6.89 -1.16
CA PRO A 32 9.55 5.97 -2.18
C PRO A 32 9.82 6.52 -3.58
N GLY A 33 9.99 5.60 -4.52
CA GLY A 33 10.23 5.92 -5.92
C GLY A 33 10.27 4.66 -6.80
N PRO A 34 10.36 4.84 -8.12
CA PRO A 34 10.39 3.73 -9.08
C PRO A 34 11.61 2.82 -8.90
N ASP A 35 12.67 3.35 -8.29
CA ASP A 35 13.95 2.70 -8.02
C ASP A 35 14.02 2.03 -6.64
N VAL A 36 12.92 1.98 -5.87
CA VAL A 36 12.96 1.52 -4.46
C VAL A 36 13.53 0.11 -4.32
N VAL A 37 13.29 -0.77 -5.29
CA VAL A 37 13.77 -2.15 -5.26
C VAL A 37 15.30 -2.22 -5.37
N SER A 38 15.88 -1.56 -6.38
CA SER A 38 17.33 -1.51 -6.55
C SER A 38 18.00 -0.72 -5.43
N ARG A 39 17.47 0.47 -5.11
CA ARG A 39 18.09 1.35 -4.10
C ARG A 39 18.07 0.78 -2.68
N MET A 40 17.02 0.05 -2.29
CA MET A 40 16.83 -0.40 -0.90
C MET A 40 17.13 -1.87 -0.66
N PHE A 41 16.93 -2.74 -1.66
CA PHE A 41 16.95 -4.19 -1.45
C PHE A 41 18.09 -4.90 -2.17
N GLU A 42 18.68 -4.32 -3.22
CA GLU A 42 19.74 -4.95 -4.02
C GLU A 42 20.98 -5.31 -3.18
N SER A 43 21.38 -4.42 -2.26
CA SER A 43 22.53 -4.65 -1.39
C SER A 43 22.23 -5.48 -0.14
N SER A 44 21.04 -6.10 -0.06
CA SER A 44 20.67 -6.96 1.07
C SER A 44 21.04 -8.43 0.83
N ASP A 45 20.79 -9.28 1.81
CA ASP A 45 20.95 -10.73 1.74
C ASP A 45 19.82 -11.45 0.98
N ARG A 46 18.89 -10.69 0.37
CA ARG A 46 17.78 -11.24 -0.42
C ARG A 46 18.28 -11.90 -1.68
N SER A 47 17.76 -13.09 -1.96
CA SER A 47 18.08 -13.80 -3.20
C SER A 47 17.54 -13.05 -4.43
N PRO A 48 18.11 -13.27 -5.62
CA PRO A 48 17.58 -12.72 -6.87
C PRO A 48 16.10 -13.07 -7.12
N GLN A 49 15.61 -14.21 -6.59
CA GLN A 49 14.20 -14.57 -6.68
C GLN A 49 13.32 -13.63 -5.85
N VAL A 50 13.73 -13.32 -4.62
CA VAL A 50 13.02 -12.37 -3.76
C VAL A 50 13.01 -10.98 -4.38
N LEU A 51 14.15 -10.53 -4.93
CA LEU A 51 14.22 -9.22 -5.62
C LEU A 51 13.27 -9.13 -6.82
N ARG A 52 13.16 -10.20 -7.61
CA ARG A 52 12.17 -10.26 -8.71
C ARG A 52 10.73 -10.20 -8.20
N SER A 53 10.40 -10.93 -7.14
CA SER A 53 9.06 -10.89 -6.54
C SER A 53 8.72 -9.50 -6.00
N LEU A 54 9.68 -8.82 -5.33
CA LEU A 54 9.50 -7.44 -4.90
C LEU A 54 9.30 -6.51 -6.10
N GLN A 55 10.07 -6.68 -7.19
CA GLN A 55 9.90 -5.88 -8.40
C GLN A 55 8.53 -6.05 -9.05
N GLN A 56 7.96 -7.27 -9.02
CA GLN A 56 6.60 -7.52 -9.49
C GLN A 56 5.56 -6.79 -8.61
N LEU A 57 5.69 -6.88 -7.28
CA LEU A 57 4.79 -6.18 -6.35
C LEU A 57 4.84 -4.66 -6.52
N TYR A 58 6.03 -4.06 -6.57
CA TYR A 58 6.17 -2.61 -6.75
C TYR A 58 5.86 -2.15 -8.19
N GLY A 59 5.72 -3.09 -9.14
CA GLY A 59 5.42 -2.82 -10.55
C GLY A 59 3.95 -3.06 -10.94
N SER A 60 3.08 -3.42 -10.00
CA SER A 60 1.68 -3.77 -10.26
C SER A 60 0.68 -2.84 -9.57
N GLY A 61 -0.55 -2.82 -10.09
CA GLY A 61 -1.66 -2.05 -9.54
C GLY A 61 -1.55 -0.54 -9.80
N ARG A 62 -2.44 0.23 -9.17
CA ARG A 62 -2.56 1.69 -9.32
C ARG A 62 -1.32 2.44 -8.82
N LEU A 63 -0.59 1.85 -7.87
CA LEU A 63 0.61 2.45 -7.26
C LEU A 63 1.91 1.94 -7.89
N ALA A 64 1.84 1.23 -9.02
CA ALA A 64 3.02 0.76 -9.74
C ALA A 64 4.07 1.88 -9.94
N HIS A 65 5.33 1.56 -9.65
CA HIS A 65 6.49 2.45 -9.81
C HIS A 65 6.47 3.73 -8.96
N THR A 66 5.53 3.86 -8.02
CA THR A 66 5.53 4.99 -7.06
C THR A 66 6.44 4.74 -5.86
N GLY A 67 6.83 3.48 -5.63
CA GLY A 67 7.49 3.03 -4.41
C GLY A 67 6.55 2.80 -3.23
N TYR A 68 5.23 2.91 -3.44
CA TYR A 68 4.20 2.49 -2.51
C TYR A 68 3.56 1.16 -2.96
N LEU A 69 2.94 0.44 -2.03
CA LEU A 69 2.18 -0.78 -2.28
C LEU A 69 0.75 -0.62 -1.79
N SER A 70 -0.20 -1.18 -2.53
CA SER A 70 -1.57 -1.38 -2.08
C SER A 70 -1.83 -2.88 -2.02
N ILE A 71 -2.12 -3.42 -0.84
CA ILE A 71 -2.37 -4.85 -0.65
C ILE A 71 -3.79 -5.00 -0.12
N LEU A 72 -4.57 -5.93 -0.70
CA LEU A 72 -5.86 -6.33 -0.16
C LEU A 72 -5.64 -7.42 0.92
N PRO A 73 -5.85 -7.12 2.21
CA PRO A 73 -5.73 -8.12 3.27
C PRO A 73 -7.02 -8.91 3.42
N VAL A 74 -6.94 -10.24 3.30
CA VAL A 74 -8.08 -11.17 3.31
C VAL A 74 -7.86 -12.33 4.28
N ASP A 75 -6.76 -12.28 5.02
CA ASP A 75 -6.37 -13.26 6.04
C ASP A 75 -7.20 -13.18 7.35
N GLN A 76 -8.02 -12.15 7.50
CA GLN A 76 -8.85 -11.89 8.68
C GLN A 76 -9.89 -13.01 8.97
N GLY A 77 -10.24 -13.82 7.97
CA GLY A 77 -11.27 -14.87 8.08
C GLY A 77 -10.90 -16.03 9.00
N ILE A 78 -9.62 -16.28 9.28
CA ILE A 78 -9.21 -17.30 10.26
C ILE A 78 -9.34 -16.79 11.70
N GLU A 79 -9.09 -15.50 11.94
CA GLU A 79 -9.12 -14.91 13.28
C GLU A 79 -10.54 -14.66 13.78
N HIS A 80 -11.51 -14.47 12.88
CA HIS A 80 -12.90 -14.16 13.22
C HIS A 80 -13.96 -15.08 12.57
N SER A 81 -13.54 -16.17 11.91
CA SER A 81 -14.35 -17.06 11.06
C SER A 81 -14.80 -16.41 9.74
N ALA A 82 -14.72 -17.16 8.63
CA ALA A 82 -15.13 -16.70 7.29
C ALA A 82 -16.59 -16.22 7.25
N ALA A 83 -17.45 -16.79 8.11
CA ALA A 83 -18.83 -16.36 8.28
C ALA A 83 -18.96 -14.92 8.83
N HIS A 84 -18.01 -14.43 9.63
CA HIS A 84 -18.10 -13.07 10.17
C HIS A 84 -17.75 -12.01 9.12
N SER A 85 -16.75 -12.29 8.28
CA SER A 85 -16.27 -11.34 7.28
C SER A 85 -17.10 -11.35 5.98
N PHE A 86 -17.65 -12.50 5.59
CA PHE A 86 -18.30 -12.67 4.28
C PHE A 86 -19.81 -12.96 4.35
N ALA A 87 -20.42 -13.12 5.54
CA ALA A 87 -21.89 -13.25 5.62
C ALA A 87 -22.67 -12.07 5.03
N PRO A 88 -22.20 -10.80 5.12
CA PRO A 88 -22.88 -9.69 4.45
C PRO A 88 -22.82 -9.76 2.92
N THR A 89 -21.80 -10.43 2.37
CA THR A 89 -21.50 -10.46 0.94
C THR A 89 -20.98 -11.85 0.55
N PRO A 90 -21.88 -12.84 0.41
CA PRO A 90 -21.53 -14.26 0.26
C PRO A 90 -20.72 -14.61 -0.98
N GLU A 91 -20.74 -13.77 -2.02
CA GLU A 91 -19.93 -13.95 -3.24
C GLU A 91 -18.41 -13.98 -2.95
N TYR A 92 -17.96 -13.32 -1.88
CA TYR A 92 -16.55 -13.32 -1.48
C TYR A 92 -16.12 -14.57 -0.70
N PHE A 93 -17.01 -15.57 -0.52
CA PHE A 93 -16.57 -16.92 -0.19
C PHE A 93 -15.83 -17.58 -1.36
N ASP A 94 -16.06 -17.13 -2.59
CA ASP A 94 -15.26 -17.52 -3.75
C ASP A 94 -13.95 -16.72 -3.77
N SER A 95 -12.82 -17.43 -3.80
CA SER A 95 -11.50 -16.81 -3.85
C SER A 95 -11.24 -16.08 -5.17
N GLU A 96 -11.92 -16.45 -6.26
CA GLU A 96 -11.85 -15.73 -7.53
C GLU A 96 -12.41 -14.31 -7.39
N ALA A 97 -13.57 -14.14 -6.74
CA ALA A 97 -14.19 -12.83 -6.51
C ALA A 97 -13.29 -11.88 -5.71
N ILE A 98 -12.50 -12.42 -4.77
CA ILE A 98 -11.50 -11.65 -4.01
C ILE A 98 -10.38 -11.14 -4.93
N VAL A 99 -9.91 -11.97 -5.85
CA VAL A 99 -8.85 -11.59 -6.80
C VAL A 99 -9.39 -10.56 -7.81
N GLU A 100 -10.61 -10.76 -8.32
CA GLU A 100 -11.28 -9.79 -9.19
C GLU A 100 -11.40 -8.43 -8.51
N LEU A 101 -11.89 -8.40 -7.26
CA LEU A 101 -11.98 -7.19 -6.46
C LEU A 101 -10.61 -6.49 -6.32
N ALA A 102 -9.55 -7.25 -6.04
CA ALA A 102 -8.21 -6.69 -5.90
C ALA A 102 -7.71 -6.06 -7.21
N VAL A 103 -7.98 -6.69 -8.35
CA VAL A 103 -7.61 -6.19 -9.67
C VAL A 103 -8.39 -4.92 -9.99
N GLU A 104 -9.71 -4.91 -9.78
CA GLU A 104 -10.57 -3.74 -10.00
C GLU A 104 -10.20 -2.56 -9.07
N ALA A 105 -9.91 -2.87 -7.81
CA ALA A 105 -9.43 -1.90 -6.84
C ALA A 105 -8.03 -1.37 -7.16
N GLY A 106 -7.32 -1.96 -8.13
CA GLY A 106 -5.96 -1.58 -8.52
C GLY A 106 -4.94 -1.89 -7.44
N CYS A 107 -5.13 -2.97 -6.68
CA CYS A 107 -4.17 -3.45 -5.71
C CYS A 107 -2.91 -3.99 -6.41
N SER A 108 -1.78 -3.86 -5.72
CA SER A 108 -0.50 -4.46 -6.11
C SER A 108 -0.48 -5.97 -5.83
N ALA A 109 -1.19 -6.42 -4.79
CA ALA A 109 -1.30 -7.83 -4.40
C ALA A 109 -2.49 -8.11 -3.48
N VAL A 110 -2.73 -9.41 -3.23
CA VAL A 110 -3.63 -9.94 -2.21
C VAL A 110 -2.80 -10.68 -1.16
N ALA A 111 -3.09 -10.45 0.11
CA ALA A 111 -2.55 -11.23 1.22
C ALA A 111 -3.69 -12.08 1.80
N SER A 112 -3.55 -13.40 1.73
CA SER A 112 -4.57 -14.36 2.20
C SER A 112 -3.91 -15.50 2.97
N THR A 113 -4.71 -16.22 3.75
CA THR A 113 -4.28 -17.43 4.46
C THR A 113 -4.01 -18.57 3.48
N LEU A 114 -3.12 -19.49 3.86
CA LEU A 114 -2.94 -20.74 3.14
C LEU A 114 -4.16 -21.63 3.39
N GLY A 115 -5.08 -21.70 2.45
CA GLY A 115 -6.33 -22.45 2.55
C GLY A 115 -6.86 -22.81 1.18
#